data_AF-A0A9N8H2W0-F1
#
_entry.id   AF-A0A9N8H2W0-F1
#
_cell.length_a   1.000
_cell.length_b   1.000
_cell.length_c   1.000
_cell.angle_alpha   90.00
_cell.angle_beta   90.00
_cell.angle_gamma   90.00
#
_symmetry.space_group_name_H-M   'P 1'
#
loop_
_entity.id
_entity.type
_entity.pdbx_description
1 polymer ?
#
loop_
_entity_poly.entity_id
_entity_poly.type
_entity_poly.pdbx_seq_one_letter_code
_entity_poly.pdbx_strand_id
1 'polypeptide(L)'
;MKSIAATCIILGLGLLTTSVLAQSQAANGLRGSSPSTSKDETFRLWGRKLQAGPPPIDPEIFTLAATIPTLDPWLGNYETPFALRFTNYFGAMWWNCIAVYSTDYTDTLTKTDPAVRVPDVTLHTKANRVACMAQSTATYNSFSLPEAQEGYLDVIYGNNPFPPGAVNYTGIVEPTLDAFVLGCGSDVACLQQVAASSQYSPTIMGMIVAKLVYLYSIEDGYNQLGTDDGCVVSCRAYKDTTGYAPVNDPNSQQGASFESRWEPLLEDNGMGFFYRQEHVAAHIGAKAKFRYIPESDRQTRVAADPGYSNKRISESLQVINLMAQLDDTKKVEVEIFDDKLVVANAIFDSFIGKLASSAFVDGDLPAGPNSFVSLERFVNFVSGFLAAELDSAIIAWKEKISYDLVRPTSIIKRFGGNVTTWAPGGVQEFPSENFEAYKRVMPHSEYVSGSACLFEAGEDYIVKYMQELGLSTTFPVTFNPFPAGSSSVEPGVVPAADITLSYSSIEEMATVGSQSRLNGGMHFEASVPAAKALCDDIGTIAADGTVGLYQSAAST
;
A
#
# COMPACT_ATOMS: atom_id res chain seq x y z
N MET A 1 18.17 -6.55 6.69
CA MET A 1 18.82 -5.89 5.53
C MET A 1 18.69 -6.82 4.35
N LYS A 2 17.62 -6.62 3.56
CA LYS A 2 17.37 -7.40 2.35
C LYS A 2 18.51 -7.12 1.36
N SER A 3 18.97 -8.17 0.67
CA SER A 3 20.02 -8.10 -0.33
C SER A 3 19.77 -6.97 -1.33
N ILE A 4 20.76 -6.10 -1.51
CA ILE A 4 20.81 -5.07 -2.54
C ILE A 4 20.93 -5.79 -3.89
N ALA A 5 19.81 -6.24 -4.44
CA ALA A 5 19.65 -6.40 -5.87
C ALA A 5 19.05 -5.10 -6.40
N ALA A 6 19.92 -4.18 -6.80
CA ALA A 6 19.54 -3.00 -7.56
C ALA A 6 18.99 -3.46 -8.92
N THR A 7 17.69 -3.74 -8.97
CA THR A 7 16.97 -3.94 -10.22
C THR A 7 16.32 -2.61 -10.57
N CYS A 8 16.91 -1.91 -11.56
CA CYS A 8 16.22 -0.83 -12.27
C CYS A 8 14.92 -1.37 -12.85
N ILE A 9 13.80 -1.17 -12.16
CA ILE A 9 12.46 -1.44 -12.70
C ILE A 9 12.09 -0.26 -13.58
N ILE A 10 12.20 -0.50 -14.89
CA ILE A 10 11.86 0.42 -15.97
C ILE A 10 10.37 0.21 -16.35
N LEU A 11 9.67 1.33 -16.56
CA LEU A 11 8.35 1.54 -17.21
C LEU A 11 7.06 1.32 -16.39
N GLY A 12 6.37 2.44 -16.11
CA GLY A 12 4.93 2.48 -15.79
C GLY A 12 4.20 3.61 -16.54
N LEU A 13 4.72 4.84 -16.51
CA LEU A 13 4.04 5.98 -17.16
C LEU A 13 4.43 6.21 -18.64
N GLY A 14 5.57 5.68 -19.10
CA GLY A 14 6.02 5.77 -20.51
C GLY A 14 5.26 4.84 -21.49
N LEU A 15 4.46 3.91 -20.98
CA LEU A 15 3.73 2.94 -21.80
C LEU A 15 2.43 3.49 -22.39
N LEU A 16 1.87 4.59 -21.86
CA LEU A 16 0.75 5.29 -22.50
C LEU A 16 1.14 5.91 -23.85
N THR A 17 2.42 6.24 -24.06
CA THR A 17 2.91 6.82 -25.33
C THR A 17 3.56 5.77 -26.26
N THR A 18 4.20 4.72 -25.72
CA THR A 18 4.97 3.76 -26.55
C THR A 18 4.22 2.51 -26.99
N SER A 19 3.28 2.00 -26.18
CA SER A 19 2.49 0.81 -26.55
C SER A 19 1.53 1.06 -27.73
N VAL A 20 1.07 2.31 -27.87
CA VAL A 20 0.20 2.74 -28.98
C VAL A 20 0.98 2.91 -30.30
N LEU A 21 2.26 3.30 -30.24
CA LEU A 21 3.08 3.53 -31.44
C LEU A 21 3.61 2.22 -32.06
N ALA A 22 4.01 1.23 -31.23
CA ALA A 22 4.61 -0.02 -31.70
C ALA A 22 3.61 -0.93 -32.47
N GLN A 23 2.32 -0.90 -32.13
CA GLN A 23 1.30 -1.70 -32.83
C GLN A 23 0.87 -1.11 -34.18
N SER A 24 1.20 0.16 -34.46
CA SER A 24 0.86 0.81 -35.74
C SER A 24 1.75 0.37 -36.91
N GLN A 25 2.96 -0.13 -36.64
CA GLN A 25 3.93 -0.50 -37.68
C GLN A 25 3.86 -1.98 -38.10
N ALA A 26 3.23 -2.85 -37.31
CA ALA A 26 3.13 -4.28 -37.63
C ALA A 26 1.92 -4.66 -38.52
N ALA A 27 1.00 -3.72 -38.81
CA ALA A 27 -0.26 -4.00 -39.51
C ALA A 27 -0.21 -3.85 -41.05
N ASN A 28 0.96 -3.59 -41.65
CA ASN A 28 1.13 -3.56 -43.11
C ASN A 28 1.78 -4.84 -43.63
N GLY A 29 1.09 -5.96 -43.45
CA GLY A 29 1.52 -7.23 -44.02
C GLY A 29 0.49 -8.33 -43.85
N LEU A 30 -0.06 -8.79 -44.97
CA LEU A 30 -0.79 -10.05 -45.18
C LEU A 30 -2.34 -9.97 -45.09
N ARG A 31 -2.94 -10.12 -46.27
CA ARG A 31 -4.37 -10.41 -46.51
C ARG A 31 -4.64 -11.89 -46.23
N GLY A 32 -5.77 -12.20 -45.59
CA GLY A 32 -6.34 -13.55 -45.52
C GLY A 32 -7.61 -13.60 -44.67
N SER A 33 -8.68 -14.16 -45.22
CA SER A 33 -10.08 -14.11 -44.77
C SER A 33 -10.52 -15.31 -43.92
N SER A 34 -11.27 -15.10 -42.82
CA SER A 34 -12.41 -15.94 -42.36
C SER A 34 -13.10 -15.32 -41.10
N PRO A 35 -14.40 -15.55 -40.82
CA PRO A 35 -15.16 -14.79 -39.81
C PRO A 35 -15.39 -15.55 -38.50
N SER A 36 -15.20 -14.93 -37.33
CA SER A 36 -15.75 -15.43 -36.05
C SER A 36 -15.95 -14.33 -34.99
N THR A 37 -17.24 -14.13 -34.64
CA THR A 37 -17.82 -13.82 -33.32
C THR A 37 -17.32 -12.61 -32.49
N SER A 38 -18.20 -11.59 -32.45
CA SER A 38 -18.53 -10.49 -31.51
C SER A 38 -17.84 -10.25 -30.14
N LYS A 39 -16.68 -10.84 -29.80
CA LYS A 39 -15.88 -10.41 -28.62
C LYS A 39 -14.76 -9.42 -28.99
N ASP A 40 -14.50 -9.26 -30.29
CA ASP A 40 -13.34 -8.53 -30.83
C ASP A 40 -13.66 -7.07 -31.21
N GLU A 41 -14.93 -6.66 -31.19
CA GLU A 41 -15.35 -5.32 -31.62
C GLU A 41 -15.21 -4.24 -30.53
N THR A 42 -15.36 -4.59 -29.25
CA THR A 42 -15.17 -3.64 -28.13
C THR A 42 -13.70 -3.24 -27.95
N PHE A 43 -12.75 -4.13 -28.25
CA PHE A 43 -11.32 -3.83 -28.20
C PHE A 43 -10.82 -3.11 -29.47
N ARG A 44 -11.37 -3.42 -30.66
CA ARG A 44 -11.04 -2.70 -31.91
C ARG A 44 -11.55 -1.25 -31.94
N LEU A 45 -12.51 -0.89 -31.07
CA LEU A 45 -12.94 0.49 -30.86
C LEU A 45 -11.88 1.34 -30.12
N TRP A 46 -10.97 0.73 -29.36
CA TRP A 46 -9.83 1.45 -28.73
C TRP A 46 -8.85 1.99 -29.78
N GLY A 47 -8.57 1.23 -30.85
CA GLY A 47 -7.55 1.60 -31.84
C GLY A 47 -7.98 2.61 -32.92
N ARG A 48 -9.28 2.88 -33.11
CA ARG A 48 -9.75 3.75 -34.21
C ARG A 48 -10.19 5.16 -33.80
N LYS A 49 -10.25 5.48 -32.50
CA LYS A 49 -10.63 6.82 -32.02
C LYS A 49 -9.50 7.59 -31.32
N LEU A 50 -8.35 6.99 -31.05
CA LEU A 50 -7.20 7.66 -30.43
C LEU A 50 -6.19 8.11 -31.49
N GLN A 51 -6.54 9.16 -32.24
CA GLN A 51 -5.56 10.05 -32.89
C GLN A 51 -5.13 11.20 -31.97
N ALA A 52 -5.72 11.31 -30.78
CA ALA A 52 -5.29 12.19 -29.71
C ALA A 52 -4.52 11.35 -28.67
N GLY A 53 -3.48 11.92 -28.06
CA GLY A 53 -2.73 11.29 -26.96
C GLY A 53 -3.62 10.89 -25.78
N PRO A 54 -3.05 10.33 -24.69
CA PRO A 54 -3.85 9.96 -23.51
C PRO A 54 -4.73 11.14 -23.08
N PRO A 55 -6.00 10.90 -22.69
CA PRO A 55 -6.90 11.98 -22.31
C PRO A 55 -6.26 12.76 -21.16
N PRO A 56 -6.34 14.10 -21.16
CA PRO A 56 -5.63 14.90 -20.20
C PRO A 56 -6.23 14.69 -18.78
N ILE A 57 -5.37 14.37 -17.83
CA ILE A 57 -5.62 14.51 -16.38
C ILE A 57 -5.03 15.85 -15.92
N ASP A 58 -5.37 16.32 -14.72
CA ASP A 58 -4.69 17.50 -14.17
C ASP A 58 -3.16 17.23 -14.16
N PRO A 59 -2.33 18.11 -14.76
CA PRO A 59 -0.90 17.86 -14.91
C PRO A 59 -0.17 17.75 -13.56
N GLU A 60 -0.73 18.39 -12.53
CA GLU A 60 -0.32 18.29 -11.13
C GLU A 60 -0.23 16.84 -10.61
N ILE A 61 -1.10 15.94 -11.09
CA ILE A 61 -1.11 14.53 -10.69
C ILE A 61 0.22 13.86 -11.08
N PHE A 62 0.84 14.24 -12.20
CA PHE A 62 2.14 13.69 -12.61
C PHE A 62 3.27 14.05 -11.65
N THR A 63 3.17 15.20 -10.96
CA THR A 63 4.18 15.57 -9.95
C THR A 63 4.12 14.60 -8.77
N LEU A 64 2.93 14.26 -8.29
CA LEU A 64 2.77 13.28 -7.21
C LEU A 64 3.14 11.87 -7.68
N ALA A 65 2.60 11.44 -8.82
CA ALA A 65 2.82 10.10 -9.38
C ALA A 65 4.32 9.84 -9.66
N ALA A 66 5.07 10.85 -10.09
CA ALA A 66 6.52 10.72 -10.30
C ALA A 66 7.30 10.50 -9.01
N THR A 67 6.81 11.03 -7.88
CA THR A 67 7.51 10.90 -6.59
C THR A 67 7.24 9.59 -5.88
N ILE A 68 6.09 8.92 -6.13
CA ILE A 68 5.74 7.66 -5.47
C ILE A 68 6.83 6.59 -5.66
N PRO A 69 7.32 6.30 -6.90
CA PRO A 69 8.37 5.30 -7.11
C PRO A 69 9.70 5.59 -6.41
N THR A 70 9.94 6.84 -5.97
CA THR A 70 11.17 7.18 -5.23
C THR A 70 11.10 6.75 -3.77
N LEU A 71 9.89 6.62 -3.22
CA LEU A 71 9.66 6.19 -1.85
C LEU A 71 9.67 4.65 -1.75
N ASP A 72 9.21 3.97 -2.80
CA ASP A 72 9.02 2.52 -2.83
C ASP A 72 10.26 1.70 -2.41
N PRO A 73 11.49 1.98 -2.88
CA PRO A 73 12.68 1.22 -2.46
C PRO A 73 12.95 1.30 -0.96
N TRP A 74 12.59 2.42 -0.33
CA TRP A 74 12.79 2.64 1.11
C TRP A 74 11.65 2.05 1.92
N LEU A 75 10.41 2.25 1.47
CA LEU A 75 9.23 1.66 2.08
C LEU A 75 9.25 0.13 2.01
N GLY A 76 9.76 -0.46 0.94
CA GLY A 76 9.93 -1.91 0.78
C GLY A 76 10.94 -2.56 1.74
N ASN A 77 11.77 -1.75 2.42
CA ASN A 77 12.66 -2.22 3.50
C ASN A 77 11.92 -2.43 4.83
N TYR A 78 10.76 -1.79 5.00
CA TYR A 78 9.91 -1.98 6.17
C TYR A 78 8.99 -3.19 5.98
N GLU A 79 8.65 -3.83 7.09
CA GLU A 79 7.56 -4.82 7.10
C GLU A 79 6.21 -4.10 6.91
N THR A 80 5.25 -4.78 6.30
CA THR A 80 3.97 -4.21 5.82
C THR A 80 3.27 -3.24 6.77
N PRO A 81 3.10 -3.49 8.08
CA PRO A 81 2.40 -2.56 8.97
C PRO A 81 3.01 -1.16 9.04
N PHE A 82 4.33 -1.05 8.86
CA PHE A 82 5.03 0.23 8.86
C PHE A 82 4.98 0.88 7.48
N ALA A 83 5.11 0.10 6.41
CA ALA A 83 4.94 0.62 5.05
C ALA A 83 3.55 1.26 4.87
N LEU A 84 2.49 0.55 5.29
CA LEU A 84 1.10 1.06 5.27
C LEU A 84 0.93 2.32 6.10
N ARG A 85 1.56 2.39 7.27
CA ARG A 85 1.54 3.57 8.13
C ARG A 85 2.16 4.78 7.42
N PHE A 86 3.33 4.61 6.81
CA PHE A 86 4.01 5.70 6.11
C PHE A 86 3.22 6.16 4.88
N THR A 87 2.71 5.24 4.07
CA THR A 87 1.88 5.59 2.90
C THR A 87 0.61 6.31 3.30
N ASN A 88 -0.10 5.84 4.34
CA ASN A 88 -1.25 6.56 4.91
C ASN A 88 -0.88 8.00 5.32
N TYR A 89 0.29 8.25 5.89
CA TYR A 89 0.71 9.62 6.23
C TYR A 89 1.06 10.47 5.01
N PHE A 90 1.64 9.90 3.96
CA PHE A 90 1.79 10.62 2.69
C PHE A 90 0.43 11.01 2.10
N GLY A 91 -0.52 10.07 2.02
CA GLY A 91 -1.89 10.35 1.59
C GLY A 91 -2.58 11.41 2.46
N ALA A 92 -2.37 11.36 3.78
CA ALA A 92 -2.94 12.33 4.71
C ALA A 92 -2.37 13.74 4.54
N MET A 93 -1.04 13.86 4.40
CA MET A 93 -0.40 15.15 4.11
C MET A 93 -0.90 15.74 2.80
N TRP A 94 -1.06 14.89 1.77
CA TRP A 94 -1.53 15.37 0.48
C TRP A 94 -2.96 15.92 0.56
N TRP A 95 -3.87 15.18 1.20
CA TRP A 95 -5.23 15.67 1.42
C TRP A 95 -5.24 16.93 2.28
N ASN A 96 -4.47 16.96 3.37
CA ASN A 96 -4.41 18.11 4.26
C ASN A 96 -3.88 19.36 3.55
N CYS A 97 -2.94 19.22 2.61
CA CYS A 97 -2.54 20.32 1.73
C CYS A 97 -3.65 20.83 0.82
N ILE A 98 -4.59 19.97 0.39
CA ILE A 98 -5.81 20.44 -0.28
C ILE A 98 -6.71 21.18 0.71
N ALA A 99 -6.92 20.61 1.89
CA ALA A 99 -7.82 21.14 2.90
C ALA A 99 -7.40 22.52 3.42
N VAL A 100 -6.11 22.77 3.65
CA VAL A 100 -5.64 24.11 4.07
C VAL A 100 -5.84 25.17 2.99
N TYR A 101 -5.84 24.77 1.71
CA TYR A 101 -6.11 25.61 0.53
C TYR A 101 -7.54 25.39 -0.01
N SER A 102 -8.51 25.14 0.86
CA SER A 102 -9.92 25.12 0.51
C SER A 102 -10.70 26.07 1.41
N THR A 103 -11.98 26.27 1.11
CA THR A 103 -12.88 27.08 1.95
C THR A 103 -13.32 26.34 3.20
N ASP A 104 -13.50 25.03 3.10
CA ASP A 104 -14.33 24.25 4.05
C ASP A 104 -13.98 22.76 4.15
N TYR A 105 -13.04 22.23 3.34
CA TYR A 105 -12.68 20.81 3.45
C TYR A 105 -11.97 20.53 4.76
N THR A 106 -12.22 19.37 5.35
CA THR A 106 -11.68 19.00 6.66
C THR A 106 -10.35 18.25 6.55
N ASP A 107 -9.56 18.33 7.61
CA ASP A 107 -8.32 17.59 7.81
C ASP A 107 -8.62 16.09 7.97
N THR A 108 -7.89 15.23 7.27
CA THR A 108 -8.18 13.79 7.29
C THR A 108 -7.72 13.09 8.56
N LEU A 109 -6.75 13.62 9.31
CA LEU A 109 -6.32 12.99 10.57
C LEU A 109 -7.32 13.25 11.69
N THR A 110 -7.86 14.46 11.75
CA THR A 110 -8.70 14.97 12.84
C THR A 110 -10.20 14.99 12.51
N LYS A 111 -10.55 14.94 11.21
CA LYS A 111 -11.92 15.08 10.69
C LYS A 111 -12.59 16.42 11.06
N THR A 112 -11.77 17.44 11.32
CA THR A 112 -12.21 18.80 11.68
C THR A 112 -11.59 19.84 10.74
N ASP A 113 -11.92 21.11 10.94
CA ASP A 113 -11.25 22.23 10.24
C ASP A 113 -9.72 22.13 10.42
N PRO A 114 -8.91 22.32 9.37
CA PRO A 114 -7.46 22.33 9.48
C PRO A 114 -7.00 23.40 10.49
N ALA A 115 -6.00 23.07 11.29
CA ALA A 115 -5.48 23.98 12.32
C ALA A 115 -5.03 25.34 11.75
N VAL A 116 -4.59 25.37 10.49
CA VAL A 116 -4.25 26.57 9.74
C VAL A 116 -4.93 26.52 8.37
N ARG A 117 -5.87 27.43 8.12
CA ARG A 117 -6.56 27.58 6.83
C ARG A 117 -6.10 28.85 6.13
N VAL A 118 -5.92 28.79 4.81
CA VAL A 118 -5.59 29.95 3.99
C VAL A 118 -6.86 30.77 3.75
N PRO A 119 -6.97 32.00 4.28
CA PRO A 119 -8.21 32.78 4.19
C PRO A 119 -8.43 33.41 2.80
N ASP A 120 -7.35 33.62 2.04
CA ASP A 120 -7.42 34.21 0.71
C ASP A 120 -7.69 33.13 -0.34
N VAL A 121 -8.92 33.11 -0.86
CA VAL A 121 -9.37 32.16 -1.90
C VAL A 121 -8.58 32.29 -3.20
N THR A 122 -7.91 33.42 -3.46
CA THR A 122 -7.06 33.57 -4.65
C THR A 122 -5.80 32.70 -4.58
N LEU A 123 -5.43 32.25 -3.38
CA LEU A 123 -4.33 31.32 -3.15
C LEU A 123 -4.75 29.84 -3.24
N HIS A 124 -6.04 29.53 -3.37
CA HIS A 124 -6.58 28.16 -3.46
C HIS A 124 -6.36 27.54 -4.85
N THR A 125 -5.13 27.64 -5.36
CA THR A 125 -4.75 27.15 -6.68
C THR A 125 -4.18 25.74 -6.59
N LYS A 126 -4.31 24.96 -7.68
CA LYS A 126 -3.71 23.63 -7.80
C LYS A 126 -2.19 23.67 -7.64
N ALA A 127 -1.54 24.71 -8.17
CA ALA A 127 -0.11 24.94 -8.03
C ALA A 127 0.31 25.08 -6.55
N ASN A 128 -0.43 25.85 -5.74
CA ASN A 128 -0.15 25.98 -4.31
C ASN A 128 -0.42 24.68 -3.55
N ARG A 129 -1.48 23.95 -3.90
CA ARG A 129 -1.79 22.63 -3.32
C ARG A 129 -0.65 21.64 -3.58
N VAL A 130 -0.19 21.48 -4.82
CA VAL A 130 0.96 20.60 -5.14
C VAL A 130 2.25 21.07 -4.50
N ALA A 131 2.52 22.37 -4.47
CA ALA A 131 3.72 22.88 -3.82
C ALA A 131 3.72 22.60 -2.30
N CYS A 132 2.55 22.71 -1.65
CA CYS A 132 2.37 22.27 -0.27
C CYS A 132 2.60 20.76 -0.12
N MET A 133 2.07 19.94 -1.02
CA MET A 133 2.26 18.48 -1.01
C MET A 133 3.74 18.11 -1.13
N ALA A 134 4.43 18.71 -2.10
CA ALA A 134 5.84 18.45 -2.35
C ALA A 134 6.70 18.82 -1.13
N GLN A 135 6.44 20.00 -0.57
CA GLN A 135 7.14 20.45 0.62
C GLN A 135 6.80 19.61 1.85
N SER A 136 5.53 19.22 2.05
CA SER A 136 5.14 18.44 3.22
C SER A 136 5.75 17.04 3.19
N THR A 137 5.77 16.36 2.04
CA THR A 137 6.45 15.08 1.87
C THR A 137 7.95 15.19 2.16
N ALA A 138 8.65 16.18 1.58
CA ALA A 138 10.08 16.38 1.85
C ALA A 138 10.37 16.71 3.32
N THR A 139 9.51 17.50 3.96
CA THR A 139 9.68 17.84 5.38
C THR A 139 9.47 16.60 6.25
N TYR A 140 8.44 15.79 5.97
CA TYR A 140 8.16 14.58 6.73
C TYR A 140 9.24 13.50 6.55
N ASN A 141 9.76 13.34 5.33
CA ASN A 141 10.91 12.47 5.05
C ASN A 141 12.09 12.86 5.95
N SER A 142 12.42 14.15 6.09
CA SER A 142 13.53 14.59 6.95
C SER A 142 13.40 14.16 8.43
N PHE A 143 12.17 13.93 8.91
CA PHE A 143 11.91 13.50 10.29
C PHE A 143 11.75 11.99 10.46
N SER A 144 11.12 11.35 9.48
CA SER A 144 10.59 9.99 9.65
C SER A 144 11.12 8.98 8.65
N LEU A 145 11.69 9.44 7.54
CA LEU A 145 12.25 8.60 6.47
C LEU A 145 13.40 9.32 5.75
N PRO A 146 14.48 9.70 6.48
CA PRO A 146 15.53 10.55 5.93
C PRO A 146 16.27 9.90 4.75
N GLU A 147 16.28 8.58 4.68
CA GLU A 147 16.88 7.81 3.58
C GLU A 147 16.16 8.05 2.25
N ALA A 148 14.86 8.37 2.27
CA ALA A 148 14.09 8.66 1.07
C ALA A 148 14.26 10.11 0.57
N GLN A 149 14.88 10.98 1.36
CA GLN A 149 14.96 12.42 1.06
C GLN A 149 15.66 12.71 -0.26
N GLU A 150 16.84 12.11 -0.47
CA GLU A 150 17.69 12.41 -1.62
C GLU A 150 17.01 12.02 -2.93
N GLY A 151 16.54 10.78 -3.04
CA GLY A 151 15.83 10.29 -4.22
C GLY A 151 14.54 11.07 -4.51
N TYR A 152 13.82 11.46 -3.46
CA TYR A 152 12.62 12.30 -3.59
C TYR A 152 12.94 13.68 -4.17
N LEU A 153 13.96 14.36 -3.63
CA LEU A 153 14.36 15.69 -4.10
C LEU A 153 14.92 15.65 -5.52
N ASP A 154 15.63 14.58 -5.90
CA ASP A 154 16.15 14.43 -7.26
C ASP A 154 15.05 14.34 -8.33
N VAL A 155 13.91 13.72 -8.00
CA VAL A 155 12.74 13.73 -8.89
C VAL A 155 12.07 15.09 -8.91
N ILE A 156 11.83 15.71 -7.74
CA ILE A 156 11.19 17.02 -7.62
C ILE A 156 11.96 18.10 -8.40
N TYR A 157 13.30 18.09 -8.33
CA TYR A 157 14.16 19.05 -9.03
C TYR A 157 14.47 18.67 -10.48
N GLY A 158 13.93 17.54 -10.98
CA GLY A 158 14.14 17.11 -12.36
C GLY A 158 15.58 16.69 -12.66
N ASN A 159 16.37 16.34 -11.63
CA ASN A 159 17.72 15.76 -11.80
C ASN A 159 17.63 14.33 -12.34
N ASN A 160 16.61 13.59 -11.89
CA ASN A 160 16.32 12.24 -12.36
C ASN A 160 14.81 12.01 -12.47
N PRO A 161 14.10 12.70 -13.39
CA PRO A 161 12.65 12.63 -13.48
C PRO A 161 12.24 11.20 -13.86
N PHE A 162 11.40 10.58 -13.04
CA PHE A 162 10.80 9.29 -13.33
C PHE A 162 9.28 9.42 -13.48
N PRO A 163 8.71 9.21 -14.68
CA PRO A 163 9.41 9.02 -15.97
C PRO A 163 10.04 10.34 -16.50
N PRO A 164 10.95 10.25 -17.48
CA PRO A 164 11.60 11.43 -18.05
C PRO A 164 10.59 12.46 -18.59
N GLY A 165 10.66 13.69 -18.08
CA GLY A 165 9.75 14.78 -18.46
C GLY A 165 8.38 14.80 -17.76
N ALA A 166 8.13 13.92 -16.77
CA ALA A 166 6.87 13.95 -16.01
C ALA A 166 6.78 15.08 -14.98
N VAL A 167 7.91 15.59 -14.50
CA VAL A 167 7.94 16.64 -13.48
C VAL A 167 8.18 17.98 -14.14
N ASN A 168 7.13 18.81 -14.22
CA ASN A 168 7.22 20.23 -14.54
C ASN A 168 6.99 21.07 -13.27
N TYR A 169 7.59 20.64 -12.15
CA TYR A 169 7.52 21.34 -10.89
C TYR A 169 8.64 22.37 -10.82
N THR A 170 8.28 23.64 -10.69
CA THR A 170 9.22 24.78 -10.64
C THR A 170 9.31 25.41 -9.25
N GLY A 171 8.60 24.84 -8.27
CA GLY A 171 8.65 25.28 -6.88
C GLY A 171 9.97 24.90 -6.21
N ILE A 172 10.29 25.60 -5.12
CA ILE A 172 11.45 25.30 -4.28
C ILE A 172 10.96 24.49 -3.08
N VAL A 173 11.62 23.35 -2.83
CA VAL A 173 11.38 22.50 -1.67
C VAL A 173 12.55 22.58 -0.71
N GLU A 174 12.33 23.18 0.44
CA GLU A 174 13.36 23.31 1.46
C GLU A 174 13.52 21.99 2.22
N PRO A 175 14.74 21.44 2.34
CA PRO A 175 14.98 20.14 2.97
C PRO A 175 14.90 20.19 4.50
N THR A 176 14.85 21.39 5.09
CA THR A 176 14.83 21.60 6.54
C THR A 176 13.60 22.40 6.95
N LEU A 177 13.03 22.06 8.11
CA LEU A 177 11.91 22.80 8.69
C LEU A 177 12.32 24.24 9.04
N ASP A 178 11.47 25.21 8.70
CA ASP A 178 11.63 26.60 9.10
C ASP A 178 11.73 26.72 10.63
N ALA A 179 12.64 27.57 11.10
CA ALA A 179 12.95 27.69 12.52
C ALA A 179 11.76 28.21 13.36
N PHE A 180 10.90 29.05 12.78
CA PHE A 180 9.69 29.52 13.45
C PHE A 180 8.63 28.43 13.49
N VAL A 181 8.43 27.71 12.37
CA VAL A 181 7.54 26.53 12.36
C VAL A 181 8.00 25.53 13.40
N LEU A 182 9.30 25.21 13.48
CA LEU A 182 9.87 24.33 14.50
C LEU A 182 9.60 24.86 15.92
N GLY A 183 9.90 26.14 16.16
CA GLY A 183 9.77 26.80 17.45
C GLY A 183 8.35 26.80 18.01
N CYS A 184 7.31 26.75 17.17
CA CYS A 184 5.92 26.72 17.63
C CYS A 184 5.51 25.44 18.38
N GLY A 185 6.29 24.35 18.34
CA GLY A 185 5.82 23.06 18.89
C GLY A 185 4.44 22.67 18.31
N SER A 186 3.49 22.31 19.18
CA SER A 186 2.09 22.04 18.85
C SER A 186 1.16 23.27 19.00
N ASP A 187 1.69 24.47 19.24
CA ASP A 187 0.89 25.68 19.43
C ASP A 187 0.27 26.17 18.11
N VAL A 188 -1.04 25.94 17.97
CA VAL A 188 -1.82 26.31 16.79
C VAL A 188 -1.82 27.82 16.55
N ALA A 189 -1.90 28.66 17.60
CA ALA A 189 -1.93 30.11 17.43
C ALA A 189 -0.58 30.62 16.89
N CYS A 190 0.52 30.05 17.36
CA CYS A 190 1.85 30.31 16.82
C CYS A 190 1.95 29.90 15.34
N LEU A 191 1.49 28.69 14.98
CA LEU A 191 1.51 28.21 13.61
C LEU A 191 0.67 29.09 12.67
N GLN A 192 -0.50 29.55 13.12
CA GLN A 192 -1.33 30.51 12.38
C GLN A 192 -0.61 31.85 12.16
N GLN A 193 0.11 32.35 13.16
CA GLN A 193 0.91 33.57 13.02
C GLN A 193 2.05 33.40 12.02
N VAL A 194 2.77 32.26 12.05
CA VAL A 194 3.84 31.95 11.10
C VAL A 194 3.29 31.85 9.67
N ALA A 195 2.16 31.17 9.48
CA ALA A 195 1.47 31.10 8.20
C ALA A 195 1.08 32.49 7.68
N ALA A 196 0.44 33.33 8.50
CA ALA A 196 0.07 34.68 8.12
C ALA A 196 1.29 35.56 7.77
N SER A 197 2.38 35.45 8.55
CA SER A 197 3.61 36.22 8.32
C SER A 197 4.34 35.84 7.02
N SER A 198 4.20 34.59 6.59
CA SER A 198 4.72 34.10 5.31
C SER A 198 3.75 34.29 4.14
N GLN A 199 2.64 35.01 4.38
CA GLN A 199 1.56 35.20 3.42
C GLN A 199 0.99 33.88 2.90
N TYR A 200 0.94 32.87 3.78
CA TYR A 200 0.48 31.53 3.47
C TYR A 200 1.23 30.90 2.29
N SER A 201 2.54 31.11 2.19
CA SER A 201 3.37 30.48 1.16
C SER A 201 3.20 28.95 1.21
N PRO A 202 3.06 28.26 0.06
CA PRO A 202 2.92 26.80 0.02
C PRO A 202 4.09 26.07 0.65
N THR A 203 5.28 26.64 0.65
CA THR A 203 6.44 26.11 1.38
C THR A 203 6.18 26.08 2.88
N ILE A 204 5.78 27.20 3.48
CA ILE A 204 5.50 27.26 4.92
C ILE A 204 4.27 26.43 5.29
N MET A 205 3.23 26.46 4.46
CA MET A 205 2.05 25.63 4.67
C MET A 205 2.36 24.13 4.63
N GLY A 206 3.20 23.68 3.69
CA GLY A 206 3.66 22.29 3.63
C GLY A 206 4.46 21.86 4.85
N MET A 207 5.35 22.74 5.35
CA MET A 207 6.08 22.52 6.60
C MET A 207 5.15 22.40 7.82
N ILE A 208 4.13 23.25 7.91
CA ILE A 208 3.12 23.19 8.98
C ILE A 208 2.33 21.87 8.91
N VAL A 209 1.85 21.50 7.71
CA VAL A 209 1.13 20.23 7.49
C VAL A 209 2.00 19.05 7.91
N ALA A 210 3.23 18.96 7.42
CA ALA A 210 4.16 17.88 7.78
C ALA A 210 4.43 17.80 9.28
N LYS A 211 4.58 18.96 9.94
CA LYS A 211 4.77 19.01 11.38
C LYS A 211 3.55 18.49 12.15
N LEU A 212 2.34 18.89 11.77
CA LEU A 212 1.11 18.40 12.41
C LEU A 212 0.92 16.89 12.20
N VAL A 213 1.21 16.39 11.00
CA VAL A 213 1.19 14.95 10.72
C VAL A 213 2.26 14.21 11.53
N TYR A 214 3.47 14.75 11.65
CA TYR A 214 4.52 14.18 12.49
C TYR A 214 4.15 14.13 13.98
N LEU A 215 3.56 15.22 14.51
CA LEU A 215 3.09 15.25 15.89
C LEU A 215 1.98 14.21 16.14
N TYR A 216 1.08 14.02 15.15
CA TYR A 216 0.12 12.93 15.21
C TYR A 216 0.81 11.56 15.18
N SER A 217 1.79 11.38 14.28
CA SER A 217 2.45 10.09 14.07
C SER A 217 3.23 9.64 15.31
N ILE A 218 3.90 10.52 16.04
CA ILE A 218 4.62 10.13 17.25
C ILE A 218 3.71 9.76 18.43
N GLU A 219 2.40 10.01 18.34
CA GLU A 219 1.39 9.67 19.35
C GLU A 219 0.33 8.69 18.82
N ASP A 220 0.56 8.06 17.67
CA ASP A 220 -0.43 7.22 17.00
C ASP A 220 -0.50 5.79 17.54
N GLY A 221 0.31 5.45 18.54
CA GLY A 221 0.40 4.13 19.13
C GLY A 221 1.32 3.15 18.41
N TYR A 222 2.13 3.60 17.44
CA TYR A 222 3.21 2.79 16.86
C TYR A 222 4.53 2.90 17.61
N ASN A 223 4.63 3.73 18.66
CA ASN A 223 5.86 3.95 19.43
C ASN A 223 7.04 4.40 18.54
N GLN A 224 6.79 5.32 17.59
CA GLN A 224 7.78 5.75 16.59
C GLN A 224 9.10 6.20 17.22
N LEU A 225 9.07 6.87 18.38
CA LEU A 225 10.27 7.35 19.07
C LEU A 225 10.85 6.34 20.07
N GLY A 226 10.14 5.25 20.34
CA GLY A 226 10.58 4.25 21.33
C GLY A 226 10.38 4.68 22.79
N THR A 227 9.60 5.73 23.02
CA THR A 227 9.42 6.39 24.33
C THR A 227 8.10 6.06 25.01
N ASP A 228 7.18 5.37 24.34
CA ASP A 228 5.81 5.13 24.83
C ASP A 228 5.77 4.23 26.09
N ASP A 229 6.87 3.50 26.36
CA ASP A 229 7.06 2.70 27.58
C ASP A 229 7.79 3.46 28.72
N GLY A 230 7.91 4.79 28.59
CA GLY A 230 8.59 5.65 29.56
C GLY A 230 10.12 5.64 29.43
N CYS A 231 10.65 5.09 28.33
CA CYS A 231 12.09 5.13 28.07
C CYS A 231 12.62 6.57 27.97
N VAL A 232 13.78 6.82 28.60
CA VAL A 232 14.47 8.12 28.59
C VAL A 232 15.86 8.04 27.92
N VAL A 233 16.51 6.88 27.91
CA VAL A 233 17.87 6.67 27.38
C VAL A 233 17.91 5.38 26.57
N SER A 234 18.57 5.42 25.40
CA SER A 234 18.74 4.28 24.50
C SER A 234 17.40 3.65 24.05
N CYS A 235 16.42 4.52 23.81
CA CYS A 235 15.09 4.12 23.34
C CYS A 235 15.15 3.48 21.96
N ARG A 236 14.24 2.52 21.75
CA ARG A 236 14.19 1.74 20.51
C ARG A 236 12.91 2.08 19.78
N ALA A 237 13.04 2.79 18.66
CA ALA A 237 11.93 3.11 17.78
C ALA A 237 11.10 1.85 17.47
N TYR A 238 9.78 2.00 17.51
CA TYR A 238 8.78 0.98 17.19
C TYR A 238 8.78 -0.27 18.07
N LYS A 239 9.50 -0.25 19.20
CA LYS A 239 9.52 -1.36 20.15
C LYS A 239 8.10 -1.65 20.67
N ASP A 240 7.77 -2.93 20.82
CA ASP A 240 6.52 -3.34 21.46
C ASP A 240 6.42 -2.79 22.89
N THR A 241 5.24 -2.27 23.23
CA THR A 241 4.90 -1.73 24.55
C THR A 241 3.80 -2.52 25.25
N THR A 242 3.34 -3.62 24.66
CA THR A 242 2.31 -4.50 25.24
C THR A 242 2.90 -5.65 26.06
N GLY A 243 4.20 -5.93 25.90
CA GLY A 243 4.86 -7.02 26.59
C GLY A 243 4.56 -8.38 25.97
N TYR A 244 4.20 -8.39 24.69
CA TYR A 244 4.02 -9.63 23.95
C TYR A 244 5.34 -10.41 23.95
N ALA A 245 5.25 -11.70 24.27
CA ALA A 245 6.34 -12.65 24.12
C ALA A 245 5.79 -13.93 23.50
N PRO A 246 6.44 -14.51 22.48
CA PRO A 246 6.03 -15.78 21.93
C PRO A 246 6.11 -16.86 23.01
N VAL A 247 5.12 -17.75 23.05
CA VAL A 247 5.10 -18.84 24.04
C VAL A 247 6.19 -19.88 23.73
N ASN A 248 6.50 -20.09 22.45
CA ASN A 248 7.64 -20.91 22.05
C ASN A 248 8.93 -20.10 22.16
N ASP A 249 9.89 -20.59 22.94
CA ASP A 249 11.19 -19.95 23.12
C ASP A 249 11.98 -19.94 21.80
N PRO A 250 12.31 -18.76 21.24
CA PRO A 250 13.09 -18.65 20.01
C PRO A 250 14.49 -19.28 20.12
N ASN A 251 15.02 -19.48 21.32
CA ASN A 251 16.36 -20.05 21.55
C ASN A 251 16.34 -21.53 21.95
N SER A 252 15.16 -22.16 21.99
CA SER A 252 15.03 -23.57 22.36
C SER A 252 15.77 -24.46 21.37
N GLN A 253 16.74 -25.23 21.89
CA GLN A 253 17.39 -26.33 21.16
C GLN A 253 16.50 -27.58 21.06
N GLN A 254 15.43 -27.62 21.86
CA GLN A 254 14.51 -28.77 21.96
C GLN A 254 13.32 -28.62 21.01
N GLY A 255 13.23 -27.52 20.25
CA GLY A 255 12.10 -27.16 19.41
C GLY A 255 10.95 -26.53 20.20
N ALA A 256 9.82 -26.33 19.51
CA ALA A 256 8.61 -25.75 20.08
C ALA A 256 7.94 -26.65 21.12
N SER A 257 7.64 -26.09 22.29
CA SER A 257 6.91 -26.78 23.37
C SER A 257 5.40 -26.73 23.20
N PHE A 258 4.90 -25.76 22.42
CA PHE A 258 3.48 -25.54 22.17
C PHE A 258 3.23 -25.61 20.66
N GLU A 259 2.85 -26.80 20.19
CA GLU A 259 2.78 -27.09 18.75
C GLU A 259 1.85 -26.17 17.96
N SER A 260 0.79 -25.67 18.60
CA SER A 260 -0.22 -24.79 18.01
C SER A 260 0.12 -23.30 18.04
N ARG A 261 1.15 -22.90 18.79
CA ARG A 261 1.51 -21.49 19.01
C ARG A 261 2.61 -21.05 18.06
N TRP A 262 2.65 -19.75 17.77
CA TRP A 262 3.65 -19.18 16.88
C TRP A 262 5.06 -19.52 17.34
N GLU A 263 5.91 -19.85 16.36
CA GLU A 263 7.32 -20.18 16.57
C GLU A 263 8.14 -19.21 15.73
N PRO A 264 8.99 -18.39 16.36
CA PRO A 264 9.89 -17.53 15.62
C PRO A 264 10.94 -18.33 14.83
N LEU A 265 10.99 -18.12 13.51
CA LEU A 265 11.90 -18.87 12.64
C LEU A 265 13.35 -18.36 12.73
N LEU A 266 14.31 -19.22 12.36
CA LEU A 266 15.69 -18.77 12.07
C LEU A 266 15.66 -18.04 10.74
N GLU A 267 16.28 -16.88 10.69
CA GLU A 267 16.53 -16.15 9.45
C GLU A 267 17.99 -15.73 9.41
N ASP A 268 18.43 -15.36 8.21
CA ASP A 268 19.75 -14.81 7.99
C ASP A 268 19.71 -13.65 6.98
N ASN A 269 20.80 -12.88 6.95
CA ASN A 269 20.94 -11.76 6.01
C ASN A 269 21.61 -12.14 4.69
N GLY A 270 21.81 -13.43 4.41
CA GLY A 270 22.56 -13.93 3.26
C GLY A 270 24.08 -13.68 3.34
N MET A 271 24.57 -13.04 4.41
CA MET A 271 25.98 -12.65 4.59
C MET A 271 26.61 -13.29 5.85
N GLY A 272 25.97 -14.34 6.38
CA GLY A 272 26.47 -15.10 7.54
C GLY A 272 26.02 -14.59 8.91
N PHE A 273 25.14 -13.58 8.98
CA PHE A 273 24.49 -13.17 10.23
C PHE A 273 23.11 -13.84 10.35
N PHE A 274 22.91 -14.56 11.46
CA PHE A 274 21.67 -15.26 11.78
C PHE A 274 20.94 -14.57 12.92
N TYR A 275 19.61 -14.56 12.85
CA TYR A 275 18.74 -14.00 13.87
C TYR A 275 17.44 -14.79 13.96
N ARG A 276 16.74 -14.68 15.08
CA ARG A 276 15.38 -15.22 15.23
C ARG A 276 14.39 -14.11 14.97
N GLN A 277 13.26 -14.46 14.37
CA GLN A 277 12.14 -13.55 14.25
C GLN A 277 11.70 -13.01 15.62
N GLU A 278 11.13 -11.81 15.62
CA GLU A 278 10.40 -11.23 16.74
C GLU A 278 9.11 -10.67 16.16
N HIS A 279 7.99 -10.75 16.89
CA HIS A 279 6.70 -10.38 16.32
C HIS A 279 6.69 -8.90 15.95
N VAL A 280 6.65 -8.61 14.66
CA VAL A 280 6.71 -7.24 14.18
C VAL A 280 5.48 -6.47 14.65
N ALA A 281 5.72 -5.29 15.23
CA ALA A 281 4.67 -4.35 15.62
C ALA A 281 3.56 -4.97 16.51
N ALA A 282 3.92 -5.85 17.46
CA ALA A 282 2.95 -6.58 18.29
C ALA A 282 1.93 -5.66 19.01
N HIS A 283 2.31 -4.44 19.35
CA HIS A 283 1.46 -3.48 20.05
C HIS A 283 0.34 -2.88 19.22
N ILE A 284 0.43 -2.85 17.88
CA ILE A 284 -0.44 -1.97 17.08
C ILE A 284 -1.91 -2.37 17.17
N GLY A 285 -2.21 -3.67 17.26
CA GLY A 285 -3.58 -4.16 17.43
C GLY A 285 -4.24 -3.69 18.73
N ALA A 286 -3.46 -3.34 19.75
CA ALA A 286 -3.95 -2.83 21.03
C ALA A 286 -3.80 -1.32 21.21
N LYS A 287 -2.89 -0.68 20.48
CA LYS A 287 -2.45 0.71 20.76
C LYS A 287 -2.63 1.67 19.58
N ALA A 288 -2.56 1.19 18.34
CA ALA A 288 -2.55 2.06 17.18
C ALA A 288 -3.92 2.71 16.96
N LYS A 289 -3.93 4.01 16.62
CA LYS A 289 -5.15 4.76 16.30
C LYS A 289 -5.71 4.33 14.95
N PHE A 290 -7.02 4.09 14.90
CA PHE A 290 -7.74 3.95 13.64
C PHE A 290 -7.90 5.31 12.92
N ARG A 291 -8.13 5.25 11.62
CA ARG A 291 -8.30 6.38 10.72
C ARG A 291 -9.77 6.71 10.49
N TYR A 292 -10.61 5.68 10.35
CA TYR A 292 -12.03 5.82 10.06
C TYR A 292 -12.92 4.92 10.91
N ILE A 293 -12.52 3.69 11.19
CA ILE A 293 -13.34 2.81 12.04
C ILE A 293 -13.32 3.31 13.50
N PRO A 294 -14.43 3.18 14.24
CA PRO A 294 -14.49 3.65 15.62
C PRO A 294 -13.66 2.74 16.53
N GLU A 295 -13.15 3.30 17.64
CA GLU A 295 -12.35 2.54 18.61
C GLU A 295 -13.08 1.31 19.20
N SER A 296 -14.43 1.33 19.22
CA SER A 296 -15.25 0.18 19.60
C SER A 296 -14.99 -1.07 18.75
N ASP A 297 -14.59 -0.88 17.48
CA ASP A 297 -14.34 -1.97 16.54
C ASP A 297 -13.16 -2.85 16.96
N ARG A 298 -12.23 -2.31 17.75
CA ARG A 298 -11.16 -3.12 18.36
C ARG A 298 -11.75 -4.27 19.20
N GLN A 299 -12.90 -4.07 19.83
CA GLN A 299 -13.55 -5.08 20.66
C GLN A 299 -14.61 -5.88 19.92
N THR A 300 -15.36 -5.26 19.01
CA THR A 300 -16.52 -5.90 18.36
C THR A 300 -16.16 -6.73 17.14
N ARG A 301 -15.12 -6.36 16.37
CA ARG A 301 -14.65 -7.14 15.22
C ARG A 301 -13.75 -8.27 15.72
N VAL A 302 -14.27 -9.49 15.82
CA VAL A 302 -13.53 -10.64 16.33
C VAL A 302 -13.53 -11.76 15.30
N ALA A 303 -12.36 -12.29 14.99
CA ALA A 303 -12.24 -13.41 14.07
C ALA A 303 -12.79 -14.69 14.74
N ALA A 304 -13.53 -15.49 13.99
CA ALA A 304 -14.01 -16.79 14.47
C ALA A 304 -12.84 -17.72 14.80
N ASP A 305 -13.07 -18.77 15.58
CA ASP A 305 -12.07 -19.84 15.71
C ASP A 305 -11.92 -20.53 14.33
N PRO A 306 -10.68 -20.68 13.79
CA PRO A 306 -10.47 -21.33 12.51
C PRO A 306 -10.85 -22.82 12.49
N GLY A 307 -11.05 -23.45 13.65
CA GLY A 307 -11.44 -24.86 13.73
C GLY A 307 -10.36 -25.83 13.27
N TYR A 308 -9.08 -25.42 13.32
CA TYR A 308 -7.96 -26.24 12.88
C TYR A 308 -7.86 -27.55 13.68
N SER A 309 -7.45 -28.61 13.00
CA SER A 309 -7.11 -29.88 13.63
C SER A 309 -5.98 -29.68 14.65
N ASN A 310 -6.00 -30.45 15.74
CA ASN A 310 -5.04 -30.30 16.85
C ASN A 310 -3.57 -30.25 16.38
N LYS A 311 -3.22 -31.06 15.37
CA LYS A 311 -1.86 -31.17 14.82
C LYS A 311 -1.63 -30.42 13.50
N ARG A 312 -2.68 -29.83 12.91
CA ARG A 312 -2.63 -29.11 11.62
C ARG A 312 -2.07 -29.93 10.45
N ILE A 313 -2.15 -31.27 10.51
CA ILE A 313 -1.58 -32.16 9.49
C ILE A 313 -2.35 -32.03 8.18
N SER A 314 -3.68 -32.10 8.23
CA SER A 314 -4.54 -31.97 7.04
C SER A 314 -4.34 -30.63 6.33
N GLU A 315 -4.29 -29.55 7.11
CA GLU A 315 -4.14 -28.17 6.65
C GLU A 315 -2.75 -27.96 6.03
N SER A 316 -1.72 -28.54 6.63
CA SER A 316 -0.35 -28.50 6.11
C SER A 316 -0.20 -29.34 4.83
N LEU A 317 -0.89 -30.48 4.71
CA LEU A 317 -0.92 -31.26 3.47
C LEU A 317 -1.61 -30.49 2.33
N GLN A 318 -2.65 -29.69 2.62
CA GLN A 318 -3.25 -28.80 1.63
C GLN A 318 -2.24 -27.75 1.14
N VAL A 319 -1.46 -27.15 2.05
CA VAL A 319 -0.39 -26.20 1.70
C VAL A 319 0.65 -26.85 0.77
N ILE A 320 1.15 -28.04 1.14
CA ILE A 320 2.10 -28.82 0.33
C ILE A 320 1.52 -29.07 -1.08
N ASN A 321 0.25 -29.47 -1.17
CA ASN A 321 -0.42 -29.75 -2.43
C ASN A 321 -0.60 -28.49 -3.31
N LEU A 322 -0.98 -27.36 -2.72
CA LEU A 322 -1.12 -26.09 -3.44
C LEU A 322 0.23 -25.63 -3.99
N MET A 323 1.27 -25.68 -3.17
CA MET A 323 2.62 -25.29 -3.58
C MET A 323 3.20 -26.20 -4.67
N ALA A 324 2.86 -27.49 -4.67
CA ALA A 324 3.26 -28.42 -5.74
C ALA A 324 2.64 -28.08 -7.11
N GLN A 325 1.66 -27.18 -7.16
CA GLN A 325 0.96 -26.75 -8.37
C GLN A 325 1.32 -25.31 -8.79
N LEU A 326 2.41 -24.75 -8.27
CA LEU A 326 2.90 -23.42 -8.66
C LEU A 326 3.46 -23.45 -10.08
N ASP A 327 2.77 -22.74 -10.98
CA ASP A 327 3.26 -22.34 -12.29
C ASP A 327 3.77 -20.88 -12.25
N ASP A 328 4.32 -20.40 -13.36
CA ASP A 328 4.86 -19.04 -13.44
C ASP A 328 3.82 -17.97 -13.14
N THR A 329 2.57 -18.14 -13.59
CA THR A 329 1.50 -17.18 -13.30
C THR A 329 1.23 -17.10 -11.80
N LYS A 330 1.04 -18.24 -11.12
CA LYS A 330 0.79 -18.25 -9.67
C LYS A 330 1.98 -17.73 -8.88
N LYS A 331 3.20 -17.99 -9.32
CA LYS A 331 4.41 -17.43 -8.70
C LYS A 331 4.44 -15.91 -8.82
N VAL A 332 4.15 -15.39 -10.00
CA VAL A 332 4.03 -13.94 -10.26
C VAL A 332 2.89 -13.33 -9.44
N GLU A 333 1.73 -13.99 -9.33
CA GLU A 333 0.65 -13.58 -8.43
C GLU A 333 1.13 -13.51 -6.98
N VAL A 334 1.82 -14.55 -6.48
CA VAL A 334 2.36 -14.55 -5.11
C VAL A 334 3.29 -13.36 -4.88
N GLU A 335 4.20 -13.06 -5.80
CA GLU A 335 5.14 -11.95 -5.65
C GLU A 335 4.46 -10.57 -5.75
N ILE A 336 3.63 -10.35 -6.78
CA ILE A 336 2.92 -9.08 -6.97
C ILE A 336 2.00 -8.80 -5.78
N PHE A 337 1.23 -9.79 -5.33
CA PHE A 337 0.32 -9.60 -4.21
C PHE A 337 1.02 -9.59 -2.85
N ASP A 338 2.29 -9.98 -2.77
CA ASP A 338 3.09 -9.77 -1.55
C ASP A 338 3.51 -8.30 -1.41
N ASP A 339 3.87 -7.67 -2.52
CA ASP A 339 4.23 -6.26 -2.59
C ASP A 339 2.99 -5.34 -2.62
N LYS A 340 2.64 -4.81 -1.45
CA LYS A 340 1.46 -3.94 -1.30
C LYS A 340 1.60 -2.60 -2.01
N LEU A 341 2.82 -2.12 -2.24
CA LEU A 341 3.05 -0.86 -2.96
C LEU A 341 2.74 -1.05 -4.44
N VAL A 342 3.14 -2.18 -5.02
CA VAL A 342 2.78 -2.55 -6.41
C VAL A 342 1.27 -2.67 -6.58
N VAL A 343 0.57 -3.29 -5.62
CA VAL A 343 -0.90 -3.40 -5.64
C VAL A 343 -1.57 -2.02 -5.58
N ALA A 344 -1.18 -1.18 -4.62
CA ALA A 344 -1.74 0.17 -4.47
C ALA A 344 -1.53 1.01 -5.74
N ASN A 345 -0.32 0.98 -6.32
CA ASN A 345 0.01 1.69 -7.55
C ASN A 345 -0.87 1.23 -8.74
N ALA A 346 -1.06 -0.09 -8.92
CA ALA A 346 -1.93 -0.62 -9.97
C ALA A 346 -3.40 -0.18 -9.79
N ILE A 347 -3.87 -0.07 -8.55
CA ILE A 347 -5.22 0.43 -8.23
C ILE A 347 -5.34 1.93 -8.56
N PHE A 348 -4.34 2.74 -8.20
CA PHE A 348 -4.34 4.17 -8.47
C PHE A 348 -4.32 4.47 -9.99
N ASP A 349 -3.51 3.73 -10.74
CA ASP A 349 -3.47 3.82 -12.21
C ASP A 349 -4.82 3.41 -12.82
N SER A 350 -5.43 2.33 -12.29
CA SER A 350 -6.73 1.84 -12.74
C SER A 350 -7.87 2.83 -12.44
N PHE A 351 -7.79 3.57 -11.33
CA PHE A 351 -8.77 4.60 -10.98
C PHE A 351 -8.75 5.76 -11.99
N ILE A 352 -7.57 6.22 -12.39
CA ILE A 352 -7.44 7.23 -13.45
C ILE A 352 -8.07 6.73 -14.76
N GLY A 353 -7.74 5.50 -15.17
CA GLY A 353 -8.32 4.89 -16.37
C GLY A 353 -9.84 4.72 -16.31
N LYS A 354 -10.37 4.36 -15.13
CA LYS A 354 -11.81 4.22 -14.88
C LYS A 354 -12.55 5.54 -15.04
N LEU A 355 -12.05 6.62 -14.44
CA LEU A 355 -12.68 7.94 -14.57
C LEU A 355 -12.62 8.44 -16.02
N ALA A 356 -11.46 8.33 -16.66
CA ALA A 356 -11.28 8.74 -18.05
C ALA A 356 -12.21 8.00 -19.03
N SER A 357 -12.46 6.70 -18.81
CA SER A 357 -13.29 5.87 -19.69
C SER A 357 -14.80 5.98 -19.43
N SER A 358 -15.21 6.56 -18.29
CA SER A 358 -16.62 6.66 -17.89
C SER A 358 -17.32 7.95 -18.32
N ALA A 359 -16.58 8.89 -18.96
CA ALA A 359 -17.05 10.26 -19.22
C ALA A 359 -17.60 10.95 -17.95
N PHE A 360 -17.05 10.58 -16.79
CA PHE A 360 -17.40 11.15 -15.50
C PHE A 360 -17.13 12.66 -15.49
N VAL A 361 -18.09 13.43 -14.99
CA VAL A 361 -17.96 14.85 -14.73
C VAL A 361 -18.17 15.05 -13.24
N ASP A 362 -17.11 15.42 -12.55
CA ASP A 362 -17.14 15.61 -11.11
C ASP A 362 -17.80 16.94 -10.76
N GLY A 363 -18.94 16.88 -10.08
CA GLY A 363 -19.64 18.06 -9.58
C GLY A 363 -19.05 18.61 -8.27
N ASP A 364 -18.45 17.74 -7.46
CA ASP A 364 -17.98 18.11 -6.12
C ASP A 364 -16.52 18.57 -6.15
N LEU A 365 -15.68 17.86 -6.91
CA LEU A 365 -14.24 18.14 -7.06
C LEU A 365 -13.91 18.34 -8.55
N PRO A 366 -14.41 19.42 -9.18
CA PRO A 366 -14.36 19.60 -10.63
C PRO A 366 -12.92 19.67 -11.16
N ALA A 367 -12.66 18.92 -12.22
CA ALA A 367 -11.41 18.98 -12.96
C ALA A 367 -11.29 20.26 -13.80
N GLY A 368 -10.08 20.57 -14.26
CA GLY A 368 -9.86 21.73 -15.13
C GLY A 368 -10.57 21.60 -16.50
N PRO A 369 -10.64 22.67 -17.32
CA PRO A 369 -11.33 22.68 -18.61
C PRO A 369 -10.85 21.63 -19.63
N ASN A 370 -9.68 21.04 -19.40
CA ASN A 370 -9.07 20.00 -20.21
C ASN A 370 -8.63 18.84 -19.33
N SER A 371 -9.39 18.48 -18.29
CA SER A 371 -9.04 17.34 -17.44
C SER A 371 -10.28 16.57 -17.02
N PHE A 372 -10.22 15.25 -16.96
CA PHE A 372 -11.34 14.40 -16.49
C PHE A 372 -11.21 14.00 -15.02
N VAL A 373 -10.00 14.12 -14.45
CA VAL A 373 -9.71 13.81 -13.06
C VAL A 373 -9.02 15.02 -12.45
N SER A 374 -9.61 15.53 -11.36
CA SER A 374 -8.99 16.60 -10.58
C SER A 374 -7.90 16.06 -9.67
N LEU A 375 -6.90 16.89 -9.36
CA LEU A 375 -5.91 16.60 -8.32
C LEU A 375 -6.62 16.21 -7.02
N GLU A 376 -7.68 16.93 -6.66
CA GLU A 376 -8.42 16.75 -5.43
C GLU A 376 -9.12 15.40 -5.38
N ARG A 377 -9.77 14.99 -6.48
CA ARG A 377 -10.44 13.69 -6.57
C ARG A 377 -9.44 12.53 -6.49
N PHE A 378 -8.30 12.67 -7.15
CA PHE A 378 -7.23 11.66 -7.10
C PHE A 378 -6.69 11.50 -5.68
N VAL A 379 -6.32 12.60 -5.03
CA VAL A 379 -5.79 12.56 -3.66
C VAL A 379 -6.83 12.12 -2.65
N ASN A 380 -8.12 12.48 -2.82
CA ASN A 380 -9.21 11.98 -2.00
C ASN A 380 -9.25 10.44 -2.05
N PHE A 381 -9.31 9.88 -3.26
CA PHE A 381 -9.34 8.44 -3.48
C PHE A 381 -8.12 7.73 -2.86
N VAL A 382 -6.91 8.24 -3.11
CA VAL A 382 -5.67 7.68 -2.56
C VAL A 382 -5.65 7.71 -1.04
N SER A 383 -6.02 8.86 -0.43
CA SER A 383 -5.96 9.03 1.02
C SER A 383 -6.93 8.10 1.76
N GLY A 384 -8.12 7.85 1.22
CA GLY A 384 -9.09 6.93 1.81
C GLY A 384 -8.71 5.47 1.65
N PHE A 385 -8.18 5.09 0.48
CA PHE A 385 -7.73 3.71 0.22
C PHE A 385 -6.62 3.31 1.21
N LEU A 386 -5.60 4.16 1.36
CA LEU A 386 -4.48 3.90 2.27
C LEU A 386 -4.92 3.88 3.75
N ALA A 387 -5.94 4.65 4.10
CA ALA A 387 -6.53 4.61 5.44
C ALA A 387 -7.31 3.32 5.70
N ALA A 388 -8.04 2.79 4.71
CA ALA A 388 -8.72 1.51 4.79
C ALA A 388 -7.73 0.34 4.99
N GLU A 389 -6.61 0.38 4.28
CA GLU A 389 -5.52 -0.58 4.46
C GLU A 389 -4.91 -0.51 5.88
N LEU A 390 -4.69 0.70 6.41
CA LEU A 390 -4.15 0.86 7.75
C LEU A 390 -5.11 0.31 8.83
N ASP A 391 -6.40 0.63 8.76
CA ASP A 391 -7.40 0.18 9.74
C ASP A 391 -7.56 -1.34 9.73
N SER A 392 -7.62 -1.95 8.55
CA SER A 392 -7.70 -3.41 8.40
C SER A 392 -6.42 -4.10 8.89
N ALA A 393 -5.24 -3.52 8.67
CA ALA A 393 -4.00 -4.05 9.24
C ALA A 393 -3.99 -4.03 10.77
N ILE A 394 -4.45 -2.94 11.40
CA ILE A 394 -4.53 -2.83 12.87
C ILE A 394 -5.47 -3.90 13.44
N ILE A 395 -6.64 -4.10 12.85
CA ILE A 395 -7.60 -5.14 13.26
C ILE A 395 -7.02 -6.55 13.07
N ALA A 396 -6.34 -6.82 11.95
CA ALA A 396 -5.69 -8.10 11.73
C ALA A 396 -4.58 -8.37 12.76
N TRP A 397 -3.78 -7.35 13.12
CA TRP A 397 -2.72 -7.47 14.13
C TRP A 397 -3.28 -7.76 15.53
N LYS A 398 -4.44 -7.21 15.85
CA LYS A 398 -5.14 -7.52 17.11
C LYS A 398 -5.44 -9.02 17.20
N GLU A 399 -6.00 -9.61 16.15
CA GLU A 399 -6.32 -11.04 16.12
C GLU A 399 -5.05 -11.91 16.09
N LYS A 400 -4.02 -11.49 15.37
CA LYS A 400 -2.71 -12.16 15.36
C LYS A 400 -2.13 -12.36 16.76
N ILE A 401 -2.17 -11.32 17.58
CA ILE A 401 -1.66 -11.41 18.96
C ILE A 401 -2.59 -12.22 19.85
N SER A 402 -3.91 -12.06 19.70
CA SER A 402 -4.91 -12.81 20.48
C SER A 402 -4.81 -14.31 20.27
N TYR A 403 -4.72 -14.74 19.00
CA TYR A 403 -4.67 -16.14 18.60
C TYR A 403 -3.27 -16.74 18.69
N ASP A 404 -2.24 -15.96 18.36
CA ASP A 404 -0.82 -16.35 18.41
C ASP A 404 -0.56 -17.73 17.76
N LEU A 405 -1.19 -17.96 16.61
CA LEU A 405 -1.18 -19.27 15.96
C LEU A 405 0.08 -19.51 15.12
N VAL A 406 0.50 -20.77 15.13
CA VAL A 406 1.61 -21.34 14.35
C VAL A 406 1.41 -21.21 12.84
N ARG A 407 2.51 -21.01 12.10
CA ARG A 407 2.55 -20.93 10.63
C ARG A 407 2.63 -22.31 9.97
N PRO A 408 2.21 -22.47 8.70
CA PRO A 408 2.39 -23.72 7.95
C PRO A 408 3.84 -24.20 7.93
N THR A 409 4.79 -23.29 7.67
CA THR A 409 6.23 -23.60 7.64
C THR A 409 6.71 -24.32 8.90
N SER A 410 6.34 -23.83 10.09
CA SER A 410 6.74 -24.44 11.37
C SER A 410 6.17 -25.85 11.56
N ILE A 411 4.93 -26.10 11.12
CA ILE A 411 4.31 -27.42 11.25
C ILE A 411 4.92 -28.40 10.25
N ILE A 412 5.06 -28.01 8.99
CA ILE A 412 5.61 -28.87 7.93
C ILE A 412 7.04 -29.27 8.28
N LYS A 413 7.88 -28.35 8.79
CA LYS A 413 9.24 -28.67 9.25
C LYS A 413 9.31 -29.74 10.34
N ARG A 414 8.22 -29.99 11.07
CA ARG A 414 8.14 -30.99 12.14
C ARG A 414 7.52 -32.33 11.70
N PHE A 415 7.11 -32.48 10.44
CA PHE A 415 6.48 -33.71 9.95
C PHE A 415 7.38 -34.95 10.12
N GLY A 416 8.69 -34.77 9.94
CA GLY A 416 9.63 -35.87 9.84
C GLY A 416 9.54 -36.58 8.49
N GLY A 417 10.66 -37.11 8.00
CA GLY A 417 10.75 -37.70 6.66
C GLY A 417 10.69 -36.65 5.55
N ASN A 418 10.28 -37.07 4.35
CA ASN A 418 10.29 -36.24 3.15
C ASN A 418 8.90 -35.69 2.79
N VAL A 419 8.89 -34.55 2.10
CA VAL A 419 7.72 -33.95 1.45
C VAL A 419 8.02 -33.73 -0.03
N THR A 420 6.97 -33.73 -0.86
CA THR A 420 7.07 -33.45 -2.29
C THR A 420 6.26 -32.21 -2.62
N THR A 421 6.94 -31.10 -2.87
CA THR A 421 6.32 -29.79 -3.16
C THR A 421 7.33 -28.86 -3.84
N TRP A 422 6.96 -27.59 -4.07
CA TRP A 422 7.90 -26.61 -4.60
C TRP A 422 9.12 -26.44 -3.68
N ALA A 423 10.28 -26.36 -4.29
CA ALA A 423 11.53 -25.83 -3.75
C ALA A 423 12.22 -25.02 -4.87
N PRO A 424 13.28 -24.24 -4.59
CA PRO A 424 14.01 -23.54 -5.64
C PRO A 424 14.43 -24.49 -6.78
N GLY A 425 14.00 -24.20 -8.01
CA GLY A 425 14.18 -25.08 -9.16
C GLY A 425 12.99 -26.00 -9.48
N GLY A 426 11.86 -25.87 -8.79
CA GLY A 426 10.61 -26.56 -9.09
C GLY A 426 10.21 -27.62 -8.07
N VAL A 427 9.26 -28.49 -8.44
CA VAL A 427 8.73 -29.53 -7.55
C VAL A 427 9.78 -30.61 -7.30
N GLN A 428 10.10 -30.84 -6.02
CA GLN A 428 11.16 -31.75 -5.58
C GLN A 428 10.68 -32.54 -4.35
N GLU A 429 11.25 -33.73 -4.14
CA GLU A 429 11.14 -34.47 -2.89
C GLU A 429 12.36 -34.18 -2.00
N PHE A 430 12.14 -33.73 -0.78
CA PHE A 430 13.21 -33.36 0.14
C PHE A 430 12.79 -33.50 1.61
N PRO A 431 13.73 -33.53 2.58
CA PRO A 431 13.40 -33.61 4.00
C PRO A 431 12.50 -32.45 4.44
N SER A 432 11.40 -32.76 5.13
CA SER A 432 10.40 -31.79 5.59
C SER A 432 10.98 -30.64 6.41
N GLU A 433 12.04 -30.87 7.20
CA GLU A 433 12.77 -29.86 7.97
C GLU A 433 13.36 -28.71 7.13
N ASN A 434 13.57 -28.95 5.83
CA ASN A 434 14.09 -27.97 4.87
C ASN A 434 12.97 -27.22 4.12
N PHE A 435 11.70 -27.43 4.48
CA PHE A 435 10.58 -26.76 3.82
C PHE A 435 10.62 -25.25 4.03
N GLU A 436 10.47 -24.51 2.94
CA GLU A 436 10.21 -23.06 2.96
C GLU A 436 8.96 -22.76 2.13
N ALA A 437 8.24 -21.73 2.54
CA ALA A 437 7.16 -21.15 1.73
C ALA A 437 7.76 -20.52 0.45
N TYR A 438 6.96 -20.36 -0.61
CA TYR A 438 7.45 -19.75 -1.86
C TYR A 438 8.00 -18.34 -1.61
N LYS A 439 7.28 -17.58 -0.79
CA LYS A 439 7.70 -16.25 -0.31
C LYS A 439 8.01 -16.32 1.18
N ARG A 440 9.07 -15.63 1.61
CA ARG A 440 9.45 -15.51 3.03
C ARG A 440 8.23 -15.16 3.89
N VAL A 441 7.96 -15.96 4.91
CA VAL A 441 6.91 -15.65 5.89
C VAL A 441 7.37 -14.51 6.80
N MET A 442 6.58 -13.44 6.85
CA MET A 442 6.85 -12.29 7.71
C MET A 442 6.87 -12.68 9.21
N PRO A 443 7.63 -11.94 10.04
CA PRO A 443 7.84 -12.27 11.45
C PRO A 443 6.63 -11.89 12.31
N HIS A 444 5.52 -12.62 12.15
CA HIS A 444 4.31 -12.50 12.96
C HIS A 444 3.49 -13.79 12.91
N SER A 445 2.57 -13.96 13.86
CA SER A 445 1.69 -15.12 13.94
C SER A 445 0.76 -15.25 12.72
N GLU A 446 0.24 -16.45 12.52
CA GLU A 446 -0.44 -16.85 11.28
C GLU A 446 -1.81 -16.20 11.13
N TYR A 447 -2.68 -16.33 12.12
CA TYR A 447 -4.12 -16.09 11.97
C TYR A 447 -4.55 -14.71 12.48
N VAL A 448 -5.33 -13.92 11.75
CA VAL A 448 -5.83 -14.13 10.37
C VAL A 448 -4.81 -13.66 9.33
N SER A 449 -5.05 -13.92 8.03
CA SER A 449 -4.23 -13.38 6.94
C SER A 449 -4.39 -11.86 6.84
N GLY A 450 -3.32 -11.12 7.20
CA GLY A 450 -3.32 -9.66 7.09
C GLY A 450 -3.52 -9.17 5.66
N SER A 451 -2.90 -9.84 4.67
CA SER A 451 -3.08 -9.46 3.27
C SER A 451 -4.51 -9.69 2.77
N ALA A 452 -5.17 -10.77 3.18
CA ALA A 452 -6.58 -10.99 2.80
C ALA A 452 -7.50 -9.92 3.41
N CYS A 453 -7.20 -9.45 4.63
CA CYS A 453 -7.88 -8.29 5.23
C CYS A 453 -7.71 -7.01 4.40
N LEU A 454 -6.48 -6.74 3.93
CA LEU A 454 -6.21 -5.58 3.07
C LEU A 454 -6.98 -5.66 1.74
N PHE A 455 -6.99 -6.84 1.10
CA PHE A 455 -7.71 -7.04 -0.16
C PHE A 455 -9.22 -6.86 0.00
N GLU A 456 -9.82 -7.36 1.08
CA GLU A 456 -11.23 -7.15 1.39
C GLU A 456 -11.54 -5.67 1.62
N ALA A 457 -10.79 -4.99 2.50
CA ALA A 457 -11.00 -3.57 2.77
C ALA A 457 -10.75 -2.70 1.53
N GLY A 458 -9.79 -3.06 0.68
CA GLY A 458 -9.53 -2.38 -0.58
C GLY A 458 -10.67 -2.56 -1.59
N GLU A 459 -11.22 -3.77 -1.70
CA GLU A 459 -12.41 -4.06 -2.50
C GLU A 459 -13.61 -3.24 -2.04
N ASP A 460 -13.97 -3.33 -0.75
CA ASP A 460 -15.08 -2.60 -0.14
C ASP A 460 -14.96 -1.09 -0.40
N TYR A 461 -13.76 -0.55 -0.17
CA TYR A 461 -13.48 0.87 -0.40
C TYR A 461 -13.74 1.26 -1.84
N ILE A 462 -13.20 0.52 -2.81
CA ILE A 462 -13.33 0.85 -4.23
C ILE A 462 -14.79 0.71 -4.68
N VAL A 463 -15.47 -0.37 -4.28
CA VAL A 463 -16.88 -0.59 -4.61
C VAL A 463 -17.73 0.55 -4.08
N LYS A 464 -17.59 0.89 -2.80
CA LYS A 464 -18.35 1.98 -2.17
C LYS A 464 -18.00 3.33 -2.77
N TYR A 465 -16.71 3.63 -2.96
CA TYR A 465 -16.28 4.90 -3.53
C TYR A 465 -16.79 5.08 -4.97
N MET A 466 -16.82 4.03 -5.81
CA MET A 466 -17.42 4.10 -7.14
C MET A 466 -18.94 4.40 -7.07
N GLN A 467 -19.65 3.82 -6.10
CA GLN A 467 -21.07 4.09 -5.89
C GLN A 467 -21.32 5.55 -5.47
N GLU A 468 -20.48 6.12 -4.60
CA GLU A 468 -20.55 7.53 -4.22
C GLU A 468 -20.36 8.48 -5.41
N LEU A 469 -19.56 8.07 -6.41
CA LEU A 469 -19.41 8.81 -7.66
C LEU A 469 -20.55 8.55 -8.67
N GLY A 470 -21.54 7.70 -8.34
CA GLY A 470 -22.60 7.30 -9.26
C GLY A 470 -22.10 6.46 -10.45
N LEU A 471 -20.95 5.79 -10.29
CA LEU A 471 -20.31 4.99 -11.34
C LEU A 471 -20.58 3.49 -11.17
N SER A 472 -20.41 2.75 -12.26
CA SER A 472 -20.39 1.29 -12.21
C SER A 472 -19.24 0.80 -11.33
N THR A 473 -19.53 -0.15 -10.44
CA THR A 473 -18.57 -0.81 -9.55
C THR A 473 -17.64 -1.80 -10.25
N THR A 474 -17.84 -2.07 -11.55
CA THR A 474 -16.88 -2.84 -12.35
C THR A 474 -15.59 -2.05 -12.47
N PHE A 475 -14.56 -2.49 -11.76
CA PHE A 475 -13.27 -1.82 -11.67
C PHE A 475 -12.16 -2.78 -12.15
N PRO A 476 -11.80 -2.77 -13.44
CA PRO A 476 -10.73 -3.61 -13.95
C PRO A 476 -9.38 -3.13 -13.45
N VAL A 477 -8.50 -4.07 -13.09
CA VAL A 477 -7.13 -3.78 -12.61
C VAL A 477 -6.13 -4.46 -13.53
N THR A 478 -5.13 -3.72 -14.00
CA THR A 478 -4.02 -4.29 -14.78
C THR A 478 -2.70 -3.87 -14.18
N PHE A 479 -1.83 -4.85 -13.97
CA PHE A 479 -0.49 -4.65 -13.47
C PHE A 479 0.47 -4.38 -14.62
N ASN A 480 1.57 -3.68 -14.32
CA ASN A 480 2.67 -3.57 -15.27
C ASN A 480 3.22 -4.97 -15.61
N PRO A 481 3.77 -5.17 -16.83
CA PRO A 481 4.37 -6.45 -17.20
C PRO A 481 5.44 -6.85 -16.19
N PHE A 482 5.34 -8.08 -15.68
CA PHE A 482 6.36 -8.76 -14.88
C PHE A 482 7.36 -9.43 -15.83
N PRO A 483 8.57 -8.88 -16.00
CA PRO A 483 9.48 -9.33 -17.06
C PRO A 483 9.99 -10.76 -16.86
N ALA A 484 10.36 -11.41 -17.96
CA ALA A 484 10.99 -12.73 -17.93
C ALA A 484 12.23 -12.75 -17.01
N GLY A 485 12.29 -13.72 -16.11
CA GLY A 485 13.40 -13.92 -15.17
C GLY A 485 13.51 -12.86 -14.06
N SER A 486 12.53 -11.98 -13.87
CA SER A 486 12.61 -10.91 -12.86
C SER A 486 12.16 -11.32 -11.45
N SER A 487 11.79 -12.58 -11.22
CA SER A 487 11.39 -13.08 -9.90
C SER A 487 12.45 -12.78 -8.85
N SER A 488 12.01 -12.29 -7.68
CA SER A 488 12.88 -12.11 -6.52
C SER A 488 13.17 -13.43 -5.79
N VAL A 489 12.36 -14.45 -6.04
CA VAL A 489 12.47 -15.79 -5.43
C VAL A 489 13.27 -16.74 -6.31
N GLU A 490 13.02 -16.72 -7.63
CA GLU A 490 13.73 -17.55 -8.62
C GLU A 490 14.33 -16.68 -9.75
N PRO A 491 15.35 -15.84 -9.45
CA PRO A 491 15.91 -14.89 -10.41
C PRO A 491 16.51 -15.57 -11.65
N GLY A 492 16.25 -14.99 -12.82
CA GLY A 492 16.70 -15.49 -14.12
C GLY A 492 15.92 -16.70 -14.63
N VAL A 493 14.95 -17.21 -13.86
CA VAL A 493 14.17 -18.40 -14.22
C VAL A 493 12.67 -18.09 -14.34
N VAL A 494 12.11 -17.39 -13.35
CA VAL A 494 10.67 -17.11 -13.30
C VAL A 494 10.38 -15.63 -13.56
N PRO A 495 9.35 -15.31 -14.36
CA PRO A 495 8.67 -16.20 -15.29
C PRO A 495 9.55 -16.49 -16.52
N ALA A 496 9.27 -17.57 -17.24
CA ALA A 496 10.00 -17.94 -18.47
C ALA A 496 9.76 -16.96 -19.64
N ALA A 497 8.67 -16.18 -19.57
CA ALA A 497 8.31 -15.12 -20.50
C ALA A 497 7.62 -13.99 -19.73
N ASP A 498 7.57 -12.78 -20.29
CA ASP A 498 6.87 -11.66 -19.67
C ASP A 498 5.40 -12.04 -19.37
N ILE A 499 4.94 -11.79 -18.15
CA ILE A 499 3.55 -12.01 -17.72
C ILE A 499 2.91 -10.67 -17.39
N THR A 500 1.70 -10.42 -17.89
CA THR A 500 0.88 -9.29 -17.46
C THR A 500 -0.35 -9.84 -16.76
N LEU A 501 -0.54 -9.46 -15.49
CA LEU A 501 -1.76 -9.80 -14.74
C LEU A 501 -2.83 -8.75 -15.00
N SER A 502 -4.02 -9.20 -15.41
CA SER A 502 -5.18 -8.35 -15.65
C SER A 502 -6.43 -9.03 -15.09
N TYR A 503 -7.18 -8.28 -14.28
CA TYR A 503 -8.41 -8.72 -13.64
C TYR A 503 -9.58 -7.86 -14.12
N SER A 504 -10.73 -8.50 -14.35
CA SER A 504 -11.90 -7.84 -14.92
C SER A 504 -12.68 -7.01 -13.90
N SER A 505 -12.50 -7.31 -12.61
CA SER A 505 -13.06 -6.59 -11.48
C SER A 505 -12.08 -6.53 -10.31
N ILE A 506 -12.36 -5.63 -9.35
CA ILE A 506 -11.61 -5.53 -8.11
C ILE A 506 -11.83 -6.76 -7.21
N GLU A 507 -13.04 -7.32 -7.20
CA GLU A 507 -13.40 -8.57 -6.51
C GLU A 507 -12.55 -9.76 -7.00
N GLU A 508 -12.35 -9.88 -8.32
CA GLU A 508 -11.52 -10.93 -8.90
C GLU A 508 -10.06 -10.77 -8.45
N MET A 509 -9.53 -9.54 -8.50
CA MET A 509 -8.18 -9.23 -8.02
C MET A 509 -8.03 -9.54 -6.53
N ALA A 510 -8.97 -9.09 -5.69
CA ALA A 510 -8.95 -9.30 -4.24
C ALA A 510 -9.05 -10.80 -3.87
N THR A 511 -9.84 -11.56 -4.63
CA THR A 511 -9.97 -13.02 -4.48
C THR A 511 -8.66 -13.73 -4.81
N VAL A 512 -8.06 -13.42 -5.96
CA VAL A 512 -6.78 -14.02 -6.38
C VAL A 512 -5.64 -13.58 -5.45
N GLY A 513 -5.61 -12.30 -5.08
CA GLY A 513 -4.66 -11.76 -4.11
C GLY A 513 -4.73 -12.46 -2.76
N SER A 514 -5.93 -12.69 -2.25
CA SER A 514 -6.13 -13.47 -1.02
C SER A 514 -5.69 -14.92 -1.17
N GLN A 515 -6.07 -15.57 -2.28
CA GLN A 515 -5.71 -16.96 -2.57
C GLN A 515 -4.20 -17.17 -2.74
N SER A 516 -3.48 -16.17 -3.25
CA SER A 516 -2.03 -16.24 -3.41
C SER A 516 -1.29 -16.48 -2.08
N ARG A 517 -1.90 -16.11 -0.94
CA ARG A 517 -1.34 -16.37 0.39
C ARG A 517 -1.30 -17.86 0.74
N LEU A 518 -2.29 -18.60 0.24
CA LEU A 518 -2.36 -20.06 0.36
C LEU A 518 -1.45 -20.73 -0.67
N ASN A 519 -1.49 -20.26 -1.92
CA ASN A 519 -0.67 -20.81 -3.01
C ASN A 519 0.83 -20.71 -2.70
N GLY A 520 1.27 -19.61 -2.09
CA GLY A 520 2.65 -19.42 -1.67
C GLY A 520 3.04 -20.10 -0.36
N GLY A 521 2.12 -20.82 0.30
CA GLY A 521 2.36 -21.56 1.54
C GLY A 521 2.53 -20.73 2.82
N MET A 522 2.07 -19.48 2.82
CA MET A 522 2.24 -18.56 3.94
C MET A 522 1.16 -18.70 5.03
N HIS A 523 -0.01 -19.21 4.66
CA HIS A 523 -1.22 -19.27 5.49
C HIS A 523 -1.97 -20.60 5.30
N PHE A 524 -2.76 -20.98 6.32
CA PHE A 524 -3.70 -22.10 6.22
C PHE A 524 -5.03 -21.64 5.60
N GLU A 525 -5.78 -22.57 4.99
CA GLU A 525 -6.97 -22.27 4.20
C GLU A 525 -8.01 -21.41 4.94
N ALA A 526 -8.34 -21.74 6.19
CA ALA A 526 -9.34 -20.99 6.98
C ALA A 526 -8.94 -19.54 7.32
N SER A 527 -7.66 -19.18 7.14
CA SER A 527 -7.13 -17.85 7.47
C SER A 527 -7.65 -16.77 6.52
N VAL A 528 -7.92 -17.13 5.26
CA VAL A 528 -8.43 -16.22 4.23
C VAL A 528 -9.90 -15.83 4.48
N PRO A 529 -10.87 -16.75 4.54
CA PRO A 529 -12.27 -16.37 4.74
C PRO A 529 -12.50 -15.68 6.09
N ALA A 530 -11.73 -16.03 7.12
CA ALA A 530 -11.81 -15.34 8.40
C ALA A 530 -11.29 -13.89 8.35
N ALA A 531 -10.22 -13.63 7.59
CA ALA A 531 -9.73 -12.27 7.36
C ALA A 531 -10.79 -11.42 6.63
N LYS A 532 -11.41 -11.98 5.59
CA LYS A 532 -12.49 -11.32 4.87
C LYS A 532 -13.64 -10.95 5.81
N ALA A 533 -14.17 -11.91 6.56
CA ALA A 533 -15.25 -11.66 7.52
C ALA A 533 -14.86 -10.67 8.64
N LEU A 534 -13.60 -10.65 9.06
CA LEU A 534 -13.10 -9.71 10.08
C LEU A 534 -13.05 -8.27 9.55
N CYS A 535 -12.63 -8.11 8.30
CA CYS A 535 -12.32 -6.84 7.67
C CYS A 535 -13.42 -6.31 6.74
N ASP A 536 -14.51 -7.07 6.58
CA ASP A 536 -15.76 -6.68 5.93
C ASP A 536 -16.22 -5.29 6.39
N ASP A 537 -16.62 -4.45 5.44
CA ASP A 537 -17.15 -3.10 5.63
C ASP A 537 -16.13 -2.05 6.12
N ILE A 538 -14.89 -2.42 6.47
CA ILE A 538 -13.85 -1.43 6.84
C ILE A 538 -13.62 -0.45 5.69
N GLY A 539 -13.55 -0.95 4.46
CA GLY A 539 -13.38 -0.12 3.28
C GLY A 539 -14.57 0.80 3.02
N THR A 540 -15.79 0.31 3.23
CA THR A 540 -17.01 1.12 3.10
C THR A 540 -16.97 2.33 4.05
N ILE A 541 -16.66 2.08 5.34
CA ILE A 541 -16.57 3.14 6.36
C ILE A 541 -15.49 4.15 5.98
N ALA A 542 -14.36 3.69 5.46
CA ALA A 542 -13.30 4.57 5.00
C ALA A 542 -13.72 5.40 3.77
N ALA A 543 -14.47 4.83 2.82
CA ALA A 543 -14.98 5.55 1.66
C ALA A 543 -15.99 6.63 2.07
N ASP A 544 -16.95 6.30 2.93
CA ASP A 544 -17.91 7.28 3.49
C ASP A 544 -17.20 8.43 4.20
N GLY A 545 -16.25 8.10 5.08
CA GLY A 545 -15.50 9.11 5.81
C GLY A 545 -14.63 9.98 4.90
N THR A 546 -14.08 9.41 3.82
CA THR A 546 -13.20 10.11 2.87
C THR A 546 -13.99 11.06 1.98
N VAL A 547 -15.17 10.64 1.51
CA VAL A 547 -16.11 11.48 0.77
C VAL A 547 -16.66 12.60 1.66
N GLY A 548 -16.91 12.30 2.94
CA GLY A 548 -17.33 13.27 3.95
C GLY A 548 -16.35 14.43 4.16
N LEU A 549 -15.06 14.27 3.80
CA LEU A 549 -14.03 15.32 3.98
C LEU A 549 -14.31 16.59 3.17
N TYR A 550 -14.98 16.46 2.02
CA TYR A 550 -15.37 17.60 1.17
C TYR A 550 -16.88 17.81 1.09
N GLN A 551 -17.71 16.85 1.51
CA GLN A 551 -19.19 16.98 1.49
C GLN A 551 -19.77 17.55 2.78
N SER A 552 -19.11 17.38 3.93
CA SER A 552 -19.53 18.02 5.20
C SER A 552 -19.65 19.55 5.08
N ALA A 553 -18.99 20.13 4.08
CA ALA A 553 -19.05 21.53 3.67
C ALA A 553 -20.35 21.98 2.98
N ALA A 554 -21.13 21.07 2.37
CA ALA A 554 -22.33 21.43 1.60
C ALA A 554 -23.61 21.54 2.45
N SER A 555 -23.53 21.25 3.76
CA SER A 555 -24.69 21.10 4.66
C SER A 555 -24.74 22.09 5.83
N THR A 556 -23.89 23.12 5.81
CA THR A 556 -23.94 24.31 6.69
C THR A 556 -23.95 25.57 5.85
#